data_AF-W2TLQ4-F1
#
_entry.id   AF-W2TLQ4-F1
#
_cell.length_a   1.000
_cell.length_b   1.000
_cell.length_c   1.000
_cell.angle_alpha   90.00
_cell.angle_beta   90.00
_cell.angle_gamma   90.00
#
_symmetry.space_group_name_H-M   'P 1'
#
loop_
_entity.id
_entity.type
_entity.pdbx_description
1 polymer ?
#
loop_
_entity_poly.entity_id
_entity_poly.type
_entity_poly.pdbx_seq_one_letter_code
_entity_poly.pdbx_strand_id
1 'polypeptide(L)'
;MLDTREGELAVYRLVRARHRSTLDMEHTKIVKGADGAVLRRSGQIVEKWREYYNHLCNEEFCHPPIPTVPSVEGPVLPITAVEVSAAFAKMKSNKATGPDDIPADVWKLLGDRGSGWLATLFNKIVAEGWTPDVWQTSVTVPVWKGKGDIADCTSYRPIRLLCHTMKVLEARLRKTVSVSLNQCGFVKDCSTIDAIHAVRILLEKHREKNRSVHLAFLDLEKAFDRVPHELLWMSMRSHRVPDEYVRWTKLLYAKPTSVVRCAAGTSRPFLVHVGVHQGSSLSPLLFILCMDTITKEIQKQHSWTLLFADDVMLASESRDDLQKHVQSWKDQLQQYRLRLNKPKTEYMECGPRREDGSIRVDGTELNKVNCFKHLGSKVTSTGDIDQEGVRPRRRPKIRWLHRVKLDMIDARLCTADAMDRTKWKTRSRKAGPTTTRDKR
;
A
#
# COMPACT_ATOMS: atom_id res chain seq x y z
N MET A 1 19.55 -1.49 -29.90
CA MET A 1 19.54 -1.71 -28.43
C MET A 1 18.27 -1.21 -27.75
N LEU A 2 17.59 -0.16 -28.24
CA LEU A 2 16.34 0.36 -27.65
C LEU A 2 15.07 -0.40 -28.07
N ASP A 3 15.12 -1.21 -29.14
CA ASP A 3 13.95 -1.90 -29.69
C ASP A 3 13.57 -3.19 -28.94
N THR A 4 14.31 -3.51 -27.88
CA THR A 4 13.98 -4.62 -26.98
C THR A 4 13.51 -4.09 -25.64
N ARG A 5 12.56 -4.80 -25.01
CA ARG A 5 12.04 -4.48 -23.67
C ARG A 5 13.15 -4.36 -22.62
N GLU A 6 14.23 -5.10 -22.79
CA GLU A 6 15.41 -5.07 -21.92
C GLU A 6 16.22 -3.78 -22.10
N GLY A 7 16.36 -3.32 -23.35
CA GLY A 7 16.96 -2.04 -23.69
C GLY A 7 16.19 -0.83 -23.14
N GLU A 8 14.86 -0.83 -23.29
CA GLU A 8 14.00 0.19 -22.68
C GLU A 8 14.13 0.22 -21.15
N LEU A 9 14.16 -0.96 -20.50
CA LEU A 9 14.36 -1.08 -19.05
C LEU A 9 15.75 -0.63 -18.60
N ALA A 10 16.78 -0.80 -19.43
CA ALA A 10 18.15 -0.35 -19.16
C ALA A 10 18.23 1.18 -19.23
N VAL A 11 17.64 1.79 -20.26
CA VAL A 11 17.58 3.24 -20.40
C VAL A 11 16.73 3.88 -19.32
N TYR A 12 15.57 3.30 -18.97
CA TYR A 12 14.76 3.79 -17.85
C TYR A 12 15.53 3.72 -16.51
N ARG A 13 16.34 2.67 -16.31
CA ARG A 13 17.22 2.55 -15.14
C ARG A 13 18.29 3.64 -15.13
N LEU A 14 18.94 3.90 -16.27
CA LEU A 14 19.95 4.95 -16.44
C LEU A 14 19.38 6.35 -16.22
N VAL A 15 18.25 6.67 -16.83
CA VAL A 15 17.55 7.96 -16.65
C VAL A 15 17.16 8.15 -15.19
N ARG A 16 16.61 7.12 -14.53
CA ARG A 16 16.24 7.18 -13.11
C ARG A 16 17.45 7.22 -12.17
N ALA A 17 18.60 6.67 -12.57
CA ALA A 17 19.85 6.77 -11.81
C ALA A 17 20.44 8.18 -11.95
N ARG A 18 20.50 8.72 -13.17
CA ARG A 18 20.96 10.08 -13.46
C ARG A 18 20.08 11.15 -12.82
N HIS A 19 18.76 10.97 -12.86
CA HIS A 19 17.83 11.86 -12.16
C HIS A 19 18.00 11.77 -10.64
N ARG A 20 18.26 10.57 -10.09
CA ARG A 20 18.57 10.42 -8.66
C ARG A 20 19.90 11.05 -8.27
N SER A 21 20.93 10.99 -9.12
CA SER A 21 22.22 11.64 -8.85
C SER A 21 22.17 13.16 -9.00
N THR A 22 21.21 13.71 -9.77
CA THR A 22 20.98 15.16 -9.84
C THR A 22 20.17 15.70 -8.67
N LEU A 23 19.48 14.82 -7.94
CA LEU A 23 18.82 15.18 -6.70
C LEU A 23 19.85 14.97 -5.60
N ASP A 24 20.22 16.02 -4.87
CA ASP A 24 21.23 16.03 -3.78
C ASP A 24 20.71 15.26 -2.52
N MET A 25 20.14 14.08 -2.76
CA MET A 25 19.25 13.32 -1.87
C MET A 25 19.98 12.25 -1.07
N GLU A 26 21.20 11.86 -1.47
CA GLU A 26 21.94 10.79 -0.80
C GLU A 26 22.75 11.28 0.41
N HIS A 27 22.84 12.61 0.63
CA HIS A 27 23.71 13.20 1.64
C HIS A 27 23.04 14.28 2.48
N THR A 28 21.81 14.06 2.96
CA THR A 28 21.24 15.00 3.94
C THR A 28 22.01 14.89 5.25
N LYS A 29 23.05 15.73 5.40
CA LYS A 29 23.88 15.88 6.60
C LYS A 29 23.32 16.93 7.57
N ILE A 30 22.05 17.27 7.44
CA ILE A 30 21.37 18.27 8.25
C ILE A 30 19.96 17.80 8.62
N VAL A 31 19.58 17.96 9.88
CA VAL A 31 18.25 17.63 10.40
C VAL A 31 17.84 18.69 11.42
N LYS A 32 16.58 19.10 11.44
CA LYS A 32 16.07 20.03 12.46
C LYS A 32 15.90 19.33 13.81
N GLY A 33 16.41 19.96 14.86
CA GLY A 33 16.17 19.64 16.26
C GLY A 33 14.72 19.92 16.67
N ALA A 34 14.38 19.59 17.91
CA ALA A 34 13.03 19.84 18.44
C ALA A 34 12.73 21.35 18.61
N ASP A 35 13.78 22.15 18.78
CA ASP A 35 13.80 23.62 18.87
C ASP A 35 13.82 24.31 17.49
N GLY A 36 13.81 23.54 16.40
CA GLY A 36 13.95 24.04 15.04
C GLY A 36 15.38 24.36 14.61
N ALA A 37 16.38 24.19 15.49
CA ALA A 37 17.78 24.42 15.17
C ALA A 37 18.32 23.33 14.23
N VAL A 38 19.18 23.70 13.27
CA VAL A 38 19.72 22.73 12.31
C VAL A 38 20.91 21.99 12.92
N LEU A 39 20.74 20.70 13.18
CA LEU A 39 21.78 19.79 13.63
C LEU A 39 22.73 19.45 12.48
N ARG A 40 24.05 19.55 12.73
CA ARG A 40 25.11 19.30 11.74
C ARG A 40 26.08 18.18 12.15
N ARG A 41 26.14 17.83 13.44
CA ARG A 41 27.04 16.79 13.93
C ARG A 41 26.43 15.41 13.70
N SER A 42 27.20 14.48 13.14
CA SER A 42 26.72 13.14 12.77
C SER A 42 26.03 12.41 13.93
N GLY A 43 26.60 12.44 15.13
CA GLY A 43 25.99 11.82 16.32
C GLY A 43 24.63 12.40 16.69
N GLN A 44 24.47 13.73 16.63
CA GLN A 44 23.19 14.40 16.91
C GLN A 44 22.14 14.09 15.85
N ILE A 45 22.55 14.00 14.58
CA ILE A 45 21.66 13.66 13.46
C ILE A 45 21.14 12.23 13.61
N VAL A 46 22.03 11.27 13.85
CA VAL A 46 21.67 9.86 14.04
C VAL A 46 20.74 9.69 15.23
N GLU A 47 21.02 10.36 16.35
CA GLU A 47 20.17 10.30 17.53
C GLU A 47 18.80 10.93 17.30
N LYS A 48 18.72 12.08 16.61
CA LYS A 48 17.45 12.71 16.26
C LYS A 48 16.57 11.81 15.38
N TRP A 49 17.17 11.14 14.41
CA TRP A 49 16.47 10.14 13.58
C TRP A 49 15.95 8.97 14.40
N ARG A 50 16.78 8.46 15.32
CA ARG A 50 16.42 7.37 16.23
C ARG A 50 15.25 7.78 17.13
N GLU A 51 15.32 8.94 17.77
CA GLU A 51 14.24 9.47 18.60
C GLU A 51 12.93 9.62 17.83
N TYR A 52 13.00 10.20 16.62
CA TYR A 52 11.83 10.39 15.77
C TYR A 52 11.16 9.06 15.42
N TYR A 53 11.92 8.06 14.95
CA TYR A 53 11.35 6.77 14.61
C TYR A 53 10.97 5.93 15.83
N ASN A 54 11.71 6.04 16.93
CA ASN A 54 11.33 5.42 18.20
C ASN A 54 9.99 5.96 18.69
N HIS A 55 9.76 7.27 18.61
CA HIS A 55 8.46 7.83 18.93
C HIS A 55 7.38 7.34 17.97
N LEU A 56 7.63 7.41 16.65
CA LEU A 56 6.68 6.96 15.63
C LEU A 56 6.22 5.50 15.81
N CYS A 57 7.14 4.61 16.18
CA CYS A 57 6.89 3.17 16.31
C CYS A 57 6.34 2.73 17.68
N ASN A 58 6.22 3.66 18.63
CA ASN A 58 5.83 3.36 20.01
C ASN A 58 4.77 4.32 20.56
N GLU A 59 4.28 5.25 19.75
CA GLU A 59 3.21 6.15 20.14
C GLU A 59 1.86 5.42 20.01
N GLU A 60 1.19 5.22 21.15
CA GLU A 60 -0.06 4.49 21.25
C GLU A 60 -1.25 5.41 21.54
N PHE A 61 -2.39 5.14 20.90
CA PHE A 61 -3.66 5.81 21.18
C PHE A 61 -4.56 4.93 22.04
N CYS A 62 -5.31 5.55 22.95
CA CYS A 62 -6.31 4.86 23.75
C CYS A 62 -7.40 4.25 22.84
N HIS A 63 -7.79 3.01 23.15
CA HIS A 63 -8.80 2.25 22.43
C HIS A 63 -9.34 1.12 23.34
N PRO A 64 -10.53 0.57 23.07
CA PRO A 64 -11.01 -0.62 23.76
C PRO A 64 -10.15 -1.85 23.42
N PRO A 65 -10.03 -2.85 24.31
CA PRO A 65 -9.29 -4.08 24.02
C PRO A 65 -9.70 -4.71 22.68
N ILE A 66 -8.72 -5.16 21.90
CA ILE A 66 -9.00 -5.84 20.63
C ILE A 66 -9.60 -7.22 20.93
N PRO A 67 -10.75 -7.57 20.33
CA PRO A 67 -11.39 -8.86 20.56
C PRO A 67 -10.49 -10.04 20.20
N THR A 68 -10.58 -11.12 20.96
CA THR A 68 -9.90 -12.37 20.63
C THR A 68 -10.79 -13.22 19.73
N VAL A 69 -10.23 -13.70 18.62
CA VAL A 69 -10.87 -14.67 17.73
C VAL A 69 -10.32 -16.07 18.06
N PRO A 70 -11.18 -17.12 18.09
CA PRO A 70 -10.74 -18.49 18.31
C PRO A 70 -9.63 -18.92 17.34
N SER A 71 -8.71 -19.74 17.84
CA SER A 71 -7.67 -20.33 17.01
C SER A 71 -8.29 -21.21 15.92
N VAL A 72 -7.66 -21.19 14.75
CA VAL A 72 -8.07 -22.00 13.61
C VAL A 72 -7.10 -23.16 13.53
N GLU A 73 -7.58 -24.35 13.83
CA GLU A 73 -6.82 -25.58 13.63
C GLU A 73 -6.88 -25.98 12.16
N GLY A 74 -5.78 -26.48 11.64
CA GLY A 74 -5.73 -27.00 10.29
C GLY A 74 -4.39 -27.63 9.98
N PRO A 75 -4.33 -28.57 9.03
CA PRO A 75 -3.08 -29.20 8.66
C PRO A 75 -2.14 -28.15 8.05
N VAL A 76 -1.03 -27.90 8.72
CA VAL A 76 0.06 -27.11 8.14
C VAL A 76 0.95 -28.04 7.35
N LEU A 77 0.71 -28.08 6.03
CA LEU A 77 1.56 -28.88 5.14
C LEU A 77 3.00 -28.38 5.23
N PRO A 78 4.01 -29.28 5.18
CA PRO A 78 5.40 -28.88 5.17
C PRO A 78 5.72 -27.90 4.04
N ILE A 79 6.60 -26.95 4.33
CA ILE A 79 7.19 -26.06 3.34
C ILE A 79 8.15 -26.87 2.48
N THR A 80 7.98 -26.82 1.17
CA THR A 80 8.78 -27.61 0.22
C THR A 80 9.90 -26.80 -0.39
N ALA A 81 10.98 -27.45 -0.82
CA ALA A 81 12.07 -26.80 -1.54
C ALA A 81 11.59 -26.11 -2.83
N VAL A 82 10.60 -26.70 -3.51
CA VAL A 82 9.99 -26.13 -4.73
C VAL A 82 9.30 -24.80 -4.42
N GLU A 83 8.56 -24.72 -3.31
CA GLU A 83 7.93 -23.47 -2.88
C GLU A 83 8.96 -22.39 -2.55
N VAL A 84 10.03 -22.76 -1.85
CA VAL A 84 11.12 -21.85 -1.50
C VAL A 84 11.83 -21.33 -2.75
N SER A 85 12.18 -22.23 -3.68
CA SER A 85 12.81 -21.88 -4.96
C SER A 85 11.93 -20.93 -5.78
N ALA A 86 10.62 -21.20 -5.86
CA ALA A 86 9.66 -20.33 -6.55
C ALA A 86 9.54 -18.93 -5.91
N ALA A 87 9.68 -18.82 -4.59
CA ALA A 87 9.72 -17.53 -3.90
C ALA A 87 11.00 -16.74 -4.25
N PHE A 88 12.16 -17.39 -4.28
CA PHE A 88 13.44 -16.76 -4.65
C PHE A 88 13.50 -16.33 -6.12
N ALA A 89 12.96 -17.14 -7.03
CA ALA A 89 12.91 -16.82 -8.45
C ALA A 89 12.17 -15.49 -8.72
N LYS A 90 11.15 -15.16 -7.90
CA LYS A 90 10.39 -13.90 -8.00
C LYS A 90 11.12 -12.69 -7.40
N MET A 91 12.18 -12.90 -6.63
CA MET A 91 12.91 -11.79 -6.00
C MET A 91 13.72 -11.02 -7.04
N LYS A 92 13.74 -9.69 -6.92
CA LYS A 92 14.61 -8.85 -7.74
C LYS A 92 16.04 -8.92 -7.20
N SER A 93 17.02 -9.02 -8.10
CA SER A 93 18.45 -8.93 -7.81
C SER A 93 18.87 -7.50 -7.47
N ASN A 94 20.04 -7.35 -6.83
CA ASN A 94 20.62 -6.05 -6.46
C ASN A 94 19.68 -5.22 -5.56
N LYS A 95 19.07 -5.87 -4.58
CA LYS A 95 18.27 -5.22 -3.53
C LYS A 95 19.07 -5.11 -2.25
N ALA A 96 18.79 -4.05 -1.48
CA ALA A 96 19.40 -3.85 -0.19
C ALA A 96 19.10 -5.04 0.73
N THR A 97 20.12 -5.48 1.45
CA THR A 97 20.09 -6.60 2.38
C THR A 97 19.37 -6.23 3.68
N GLY A 98 18.90 -7.27 4.38
CA GLY A 98 18.39 -7.13 5.73
C GLY A 98 19.54 -7.10 6.75
N PRO A 99 19.21 -7.24 8.05
CA PRO A 99 20.20 -7.35 9.12
C PRO A 99 21.11 -8.57 9.05
N ASP A 100 20.71 -9.60 8.29
CA ASP A 100 21.51 -10.80 8.02
C ASP A 100 22.65 -10.55 7.02
N ASP A 101 22.62 -9.41 6.31
CA ASP A 101 23.52 -9.06 5.22
C ASP A 101 23.61 -10.13 4.10
N ILE A 102 22.54 -10.91 3.91
CA ILE A 102 22.48 -11.94 2.86
C ILE A 102 21.63 -11.43 1.68
N PRO A 103 22.25 -11.14 0.52
CA PRO A 103 21.52 -10.77 -0.68
C PRO A 103 20.61 -11.88 -1.19
N ALA A 104 19.50 -11.51 -1.83
CA ALA A 104 18.62 -12.48 -2.49
C ALA A 104 19.36 -13.29 -3.58
N ASP A 105 20.41 -12.72 -4.15
CA ASP A 105 21.25 -13.34 -5.18
C ASP A 105 22.02 -14.56 -4.66
N VAL A 106 22.42 -14.57 -3.38
CA VAL A 106 23.07 -15.75 -2.76
C VAL A 106 22.11 -16.94 -2.77
N TRP A 107 20.84 -16.72 -2.39
CA TRP A 107 19.83 -17.78 -2.40
C TRP A 107 19.52 -18.30 -3.80
N LYS A 108 19.56 -17.43 -4.81
CA LYS A 108 19.41 -17.84 -6.21
C LYS A 108 20.57 -18.68 -6.70
N LEU A 109 21.81 -18.32 -6.33
CA LEU A 109 23.03 -19.05 -6.71
C LEU A 109 23.10 -20.43 -6.04
N LEU A 110 22.64 -20.55 -4.80
CA LEU A 110 22.60 -21.83 -4.08
C LEU A 110 21.56 -22.81 -4.67
N GLY A 111 20.61 -22.32 -5.47
CA GLY A 111 19.62 -23.13 -6.19
C GLY A 111 18.87 -24.12 -5.28
N ASP A 112 18.83 -25.37 -5.71
CA ASP A 112 18.10 -26.44 -5.01
C ASP A 112 18.70 -26.77 -3.64
N ARG A 113 20.02 -26.65 -3.48
CA ARG A 113 20.70 -26.89 -2.19
C ARG A 113 20.25 -25.85 -1.14
N GLY A 114 20.27 -24.57 -1.51
CA GLY A 114 19.80 -23.50 -0.64
C GLY A 114 18.30 -23.61 -0.33
N SER A 115 17.51 -23.96 -1.34
CA SER A 115 16.06 -24.12 -1.20
C SER A 115 15.69 -25.31 -0.30
N GLY A 116 16.41 -26.44 -0.42
CA GLY A 116 16.25 -27.61 0.45
C GLY A 116 16.61 -27.30 1.90
N TRP A 117 17.76 -26.67 2.14
CA TRP A 117 18.20 -26.29 3.48
C TRP A 117 17.20 -25.34 4.16
N LEU A 118 16.73 -24.31 3.45
CA LEU A 118 15.75 -23.37 3.98
C LEU A 118 14.38 -24.03 4.24
N ALA A 119 13.93 -24.93 3.37
CA ALA A 119 12.70 -25.67 3.60
C ALA A 119 12.79 -26.48 4.91
N THR A 120 13.91 -27.17 5.15
CA THR A 120 14.16 -27.87 6.42
C THR A 120 14.16 -26.89 7.60
N LEU A 121 14.83 -25.74 7.48
CA LEU A 121 14.86 -24.72 8.54
C LEU A 121 13.45 -24.20 8.87
N PHE A 122 12.64 -23.84 7.87
CA PHE A 122 11.30 -23.33 8.10
C PHE A 122 10.39 -24.37 8.75
N ASN A 123 10.47 -25.63 8.34
CA ASN A 123 9.69 -26.70 8.96
C ASN A 123 10.10 -26.94 10.42
N LYS A 124 11.40 -26.83 10.76
CA LYS A 124 11.86 -26.87 12.15
C LYS A 124 11.33 -25.69 12.97
N ILE A 125 11.38 -24.48 12.42
CA ILE A 125 10.84 -23.26 13.06
C ILE A 125 9.35 -23.42 13.39
N VAL A 126 8.56 -23.97 12.46
CA VAL A 126 7.13 -24.21 12.66
C VAL A 126 6.89 -25.29 13.72
N ALA A 127 7.67 -26.37 13.71
CA ALA A 127 7.52 -27.49 14.64
C ALA A 127 7.98 -27.15 16.08
N GLU A 128 9.12 -26.47 16.21
CA GLU A 128 9.78 -26.20 17.49
C GLU A 128 9.36 -24.85 18.10
N GLY A 129 8.75 -23.95 17.31
CA GLY A 129 8.23 -22.68 17.81
C GLY A 129 9.30 -21.64 18.17
N TRP A 130 10.45 -21.66 17.51
CA TRP A 130 11.51 -20.66 17.67
C TRP A 130 11.87 -19.99 16.33
N THR A 131 12.45 -18.80 16.37
CA THR A 131 12.93 -18.11 15.16
C THR A 131 14.32 -17.51 15.42
N PRO A 132 15.21 -17.44 14.41
CA PRO A 132 16.49 -16.75 14.56
C PRO A 132 16.29 -15.31 15.01
N ASP A 133 17.05 -14.86 16.02
CA ASP A 133 16.92 -13.51 16.59
C ASP A 133 17.04 -12.41 15.53
N VAL A 134 17.91 -12.62 14.53
CA VAL A 134 18.11 -11.67 13.41
C VAL A 134 16.82 -11.43 12.60
N TRP A 135 15.87 -12.36 12.57
CA TRP A 135 14.57 -12.19 11.89
C TRP A 135 13.60 -11.28 12.65
N GLN A 136 13.87 -11.03 13.94
CA GLN A 136 13.16 -10.05 14.76
C GLN A 136 13.80 -8.65 14.68
N THR A 137 14.92 -8.51 13.97
CA THR A 137 15.60 -7.22 13.80
C THR A 137 15.31 -6.60 12.45
N SER A 138 15.44 -5.27 12.35
CA SER A 138 15.31 -4.55 11.08
C SER A 138 16.23 -3.33 10.99
N VAL A 139 16.52 -2.89 9.77
CA VAL A 139 17.24 -1.63 9.52
C VAL A 139 16.27 -0.63 8.90
N THR A 140 15.99 0.46 9.61
CA THR A 140 15.18 1.57 9.11
C THR A 140 16.05 2.55 8.34
N VAL A 141 15.71 2.75 7.07
CA VAL A 141 16.34 3.73 6.19
C VAL A 141 15.35 4.86 5.93
N PRO A 142 15.66 6.12 6.33
CA PRO A 142 14.84 7.27 5.99
C PRO A 142 14.89 7.53 4.48
N VAL A 143 13.72 7.58 3.82
CA VAL A 143 13.62 7.94 2.39
C VAL A 143 12.73 9.16 2.22
N TRP A 144 13.27 10.23 1.64
CA TRP A 144 12.53 11.49 1.45
C TRP A 144 11.32 11.29 0.53
N LYS A 145 10.19 11.92 0.87
CA LYS A 145 8.91 11.78 0.16
C LYS A 145 8.89 12.50 -1.20
N GLY A 146 9.91 13.29 -1.53
CA GLY A 146 9.90 14.16 -2.72
C GLY A 146 9.12 15.47 -2.52
N LYS A 147 8.70 15.76 -1.28
CA LYS A 147 7.94 16.96 -0.90
C LYS A 147 8.16 17.29 0.57
N GLY A 148 7.99 18.56 0.93
CA GLY A 148 8.23 19.07 2.28
C GLY A 148 9.69 19.46 2.51
N ASP A 149 9.98 19.95 3.71
CA ASP A 149 11.33 20.36 4.10
C ASP A 149 12.25 19.13 4.24
N ILE A 150 13.40 19.17 3.55
CA ILE A 150 14.42 18.13 3.55
C ILE A 150 15.07 17.99 4.94
N ALA A 151 15.12 19.07 5.74
CA ALA A 151 15.69 18.99 7.09
C ALA A 151 14.69 18.45 8.13
N ASP A 152 13.40 18.32 7.78
CA ASP A 152 12.36 17.80 8.69
C ASP A 152 12.20 16.28 8.54
N CYS A 153 12.30 15.55 9.66
CA CYS A 153 12.07 14.11 9.73
C CYS A 153 10.67 13.69 9.24
N THR A 154 9.65 14.55 9.36
CA THR A 154 8.28 14.23 8.93
C THR A 154 8.15 14.09 7.41
N SER A 155 9.08 14.68 6.66
CA SER A 155 9.16 14.60 5.19
C SER A 155 9.71 13.26 4.68
N TYR A 156 10.07 12.33 5.56
CA TYR A 156 10.65 11.04 5.21
C TYR A 156 9.71 9.87 5.51
N ARG A 157 9.87 8.78 4.76
CA ARG A 157 9.23 7.48 5.00
C ARG A 157 10.25 6.53 5.64
N PRO A 158 9.87 5.77 6.68
CA PRO A 158 10.70 4.69 7.19
C PRO A 158 10.65 3.49 6.24
N ILE A 159 11.74 3.19 5.53
CA ILE A 159 11.86 1.90 4.82
C ILE A 159 12.63 0.92 5.71
N ARG A 160 11.92 -0.05 6.28
CA ARG A 160 12.48 -1.13 7.09
C ARG A 160 12.94 -2.28 6.20
N LEU A 161 14.23 -2.56 6.24
CA LEU A 161 14.86 -3.70 5.61
C LEU A 161 14.83 -4.89 6.57
N LEU A 162 14.31 -6.03 6.10
CA LEU A 162 14.29 -7.30 6.82
C LEU A 162 14.94 -8.41 5.98
N CYS A 163 15.25 -9.52 6.63
CA CYS A 163 15.81 -10.71 6.01
C CYS A 163 14.92 -11.19 4.84
N HIS A 164 15.54 -11.48 3.69
CA HIS A 164 14.79 -11.82 2.47
C HIS A 164 14.05 -13.16 2.53
N THR A 165 14.49 -14.06 3.41
CA THR A 165 13.89 -15.37 3.65
C THR A 165 12.41 -15.27 4.08
N MET A 166 12.00 -14.13 4.66
CA MET A 166 10.60 -13.87 5.11
C MET A 166 9.56 -13.85 3.99
N LYS A 167 10.00 -13.72 2.74
CA LYS A 167 9.12 -13.81 1.57
C LYS A 167 8.49 -15.19 1.38
N VAL A 168 9.09 -16.26 1.91
CA VAL A 168 8.51 -17.61 1.83
C VAL A 168 7.21 -17.68 2.63
N LEU A 169 7.22 -17.16 3.87
CA LEU A 169 6.02 -17.08 4.71
C LEU A 169 4.93 -16.23 4.05
N GLU A 170 5.29 -15.09 3.47
CA GLU A 170 4.34 -14.25 2.73
C GLU A 170 3.72 -14.99 1.54
N ALA A 171 4.55 -15.65 0.72
CA ALA A 171 4.07 -16.41 -0.43
C ALA A 171 3.10 -17.54 -0.04
N ARG A 172 3.32 -18.14 1.13
CA ARG A 172 2.46 -19.16 1.72
C ARG A 172 1.12 -18.58 2.16
N LEU A 173 1.15 -17.54 2.99
CA LEU A 173 -0.06 -16.90 3.54
C LEU A 173 -0.97 -16.36 2.43
N ARG A 174 -0.40 -15.81 1.35
CA ARG A 174 -1.18 -15.35 0.18
C ARG A 174 -2.00 -16.43 -0.51
N LYS A 175 -1.66 -17.72 -0.36
CA LYS A 175 -2.43 -18.83 -0.94
C LYS A 175 -3.60 -19.24 -0.04
N THR A 176 -3.53 -18.92 1.25
CA THR A 176 -4.51 -19.34 2.26
C THR A 176 -5.59 -18.29 2.47
N VAL A 177 -5.26 -17.01 2.34
CA VAL A 177 -6.19 -15.90 2.62
C VAL A 177 -6.85 -15.38 1.36
N SER A 178 -8.11 -14.96 1.49
CA SER A 178 -8.85 -14.17 0.51
C SER A 178 -9.20 -12.82 1.12
N VAL A 179 -9.25 -11.78 0.30
CA VAL A 179 -9.58 -10.41 0.74
C VAL A 179 -10.80 -9.94 -0.04
N SER A 180 -11.63 -9.08 0.56
CA SER A 180 -12.77 -8.45 -0.12
C SER A 180 -12.41 -7.90 -1.51
N LEU A 181 -13.36 -8.00 -2.45
CA LEU A 181 -13.26 -7.44 -3.80
C LEU A 181 -13.10 -5.92 -3.81
N ASN A 182 -13.44 -5.25 -2.71
CA ASN A 182 -13.25 -3.80 -2.56
C ASN A 182 -11.78 -3.43 -2.36
N GLN A 183 -10.94 -4.35 -1.88
CA GLN A 183 -9.51 -4.12 -1.73
C GLN A 183 -8.80 -4.31 -3.06
N CYS A 184 -8.15 -3.23 -3.50
CA CYS A 184 -7.40 -3.17 -4.74
C CYS A 184 -5.89 -3.05 -4.51
N GLY A 185 -5.47 -2.54 -3.35
CA GLY A 185 -4.07 -2.41 -2.98
C GLY A 185 -3.48 -3.76 -2.56
N PHE A 186 -2.28 -4.08 -3.05
CA PHE A 186 -1.53 -5.30 -2.71
C PHE A 186 -2.26 -6.63 -2.96
N VAL A 187 -3.35 -6.61 -3.75
CA VAL A 187 -4.09 -7.79 -4.18
C VAL A 187 -3.58 -8.24 -5.54
N LYS A 188 -3.38 -9.55 -5.69
CA LYS A 188 -2.92 -10.13 -6.95
C LYS A 188 -3.94 -9.82 -8.05
N ASP A 189 -3.44 -9.50 -9.23
CA ASP A 189 -4.26 -9.22 -10.41
C ASP A 189 -5.17 -7.98 -10.28
N CYS A 190 -4.91 -7.11 -9.29
CA CYS A 190 -5.49 -5.79 -9.16
C CYS A 190 -4.43 -4.69 -9.27
N SER A 191 -4.71 -3.66 -10.06
CA SER A 191 -3.83 -2.52 -10.29
C SER A 191 -4.50 -1.19 -9.96
N THR A 192 -3.70 -0.14 -9.85
CA THR A 192 -4.21 1.24 -9.72
C THR A 192 -5.12 1.62 -10.87
N ILE A 193 -4.87 1.10 -12.08
CA ILE A 193 -5.70 1.33 -13.26
C ILE A 193 -7.10 0.78 -13.04
N ASP A 194 -7.23 -0.43 -12.48
CA ASP A 194 -8.53 -1.06 -12.23
C ASP A 194 -9.35 -0.25 -11.22
N ALA A 195 -8.71 0.18 -10.13
CA ALA A 195 -9.35 1.00 -9.10
C ALA A 195 -9.83 2.34 -9.70
N ILE A 196 -8.96 3.07 -10.41
CA ILE A 196 -9.31 4.33 -11.09
C ILE A 196 -10.44 4.11 -12.10
N HIS A 197 -10.41 2.99 -12.83
CA HIS A 197 -11.43 2.65 -13.81
C HIS A 197 -12.80 2.42 -13.17
N ALA A 198 -12.86 1.71 -12.03
CA ALA A 198 -14.09 1.51 -11.28
C ALA A 198 -14.73 2.84 -10.84
N VAL A 199 -13.91 3.77 -10.32
CA VAL A 199 -14.38 5.13 -9.96
C VAL A 199 -14.96 5.86 -11.17
N ARG A 200 -14.27 5.81 -12.31
CA ARG A 200 -14.73 6.48 -13.53
C ARG A 200 -16.04 5.91 -14.05
N ILE A 201 -16.18 4.59 -14.09
CA ILE A 201 -17.44 3.93 -14.48
C ILE A 201 -18.58 4.36 -13.56
N LEU A 202 -18.33 4.41 -12.24
CA LEU A 202 -19.33 4.88 -11.28
C LEU A 202 -19.80 6.30 -11.64
N LEU A 203 -18.86 7.24 -11.80
CA LEU A 203 -19.17 8.63 -12.12
C LEU A 203 -19.93 8.77 -13.45
N GLU A 204 -19.51 8.05 -14.49
CA GLU A 204 -20.13 8.13 -15.80
C GLU A 204 -21.56 7.57 -15.81
N LYS A 205 -21.80 6.42 -15.18
CA LYS A 205 -23.16 5.84 -15.10
C LYS A 205 -24.15 6.78 -14.42
N HIS A 206 -23.72 7.51 -13.39
CA HIS A 206 -24.57 8.49 -12.72
C HIS A 206 -24.79 9.73 -13.60
N ARG A 207 -23.75 10.20 -14.29
CA ARG A 207 -23.85 11.29 -15.25
C ARG A 207 -24.80 10.99 -16.40
N GLU A 208 -24.75 9.78 -16.97
CA GLU A 208 -25.67 9.35 -18.05
C GLU A 208 -27.14 9.38 -17.61
N LYS A 209 -27.39 9.06 -16.34
CA LYS A 209 -28.73 9.09 -15.73
C LYS A 209 -29.10 10.46 -15.15
N ASN A 210 -28.25 11.46 -15.34
CA ASN A 210 -28.39 12.80 -14.76
C ASN A 210 -28.60 12.80 -13.24
N ARG A 211 -27.92 11.88 -12.54
CA ARG A 211 -27.94 11.73 -11.08
C ARG A 211 -26.67 12.28 -10.46
N SER A 212 -26.79 12.78 -9.23
CA SER A 212 -25.64 13.13 -8.40
C SER A 212 -24.98 11.88 -7.82
N VAL A 213 -23.68 12.00 -7.54
CA VAL A 213 -22.91 11.06 -6.76
C VAL A 213 -21.92 11.85 -5.90
N HIS A 214 -21.86 11.48 -4.64
CA HIS A 214 -21.02 12.09 -3.62
C HIS A 214 -19.90 11.14 -3.29
N LEU A 215 -18.67 11.66 -3.17
CA LEU A 215 -17.45 10.91 -2.93
C LEU A 215 -16.72 11.47 -1.71
N ALA A 216 -16.17 10.57 -0.88
CA ALA A 216 -15.24 10.93 0.17
C ALA A 216 -13.94 10.14 -0.03
N PHE A 217 -12.81 10.83 -0.01
CA PHE A 217 -11.47 10.26 -0.08
C PHE A 217 -10.84 10.34 1.31
N LEU A 218 -10.79 9.21 2.01
CA LEU A 218 -10.26 9.14 3.36
C LEU A 218 -8.74 8.87 3.31
N ASP A 219 -7.98 9.66 4.08
CA ASP A 219 -6.55 9.47 4.31
C ASP A 219 -6.38 9.01 5.77
N LEU A 220 -5.67 7.91 6.00
CA LEU A 220 -5.39 7.42 7.35
C LEU A 220 -4.06 8.01 7.87
N GLU A 221 -4.03 8.39 9.14
CA GLU A 221 -2.81 8.92 9.76
C GLU A 221 -1.78 7.81 9.99
N LYS A 222 -0.71 7.81 9.19
CA LYS A 222 0.47 6.93 9.35
C LYS A 222 0.06 5.46 9.55
N ALA A 223 -0.91 4.98 8.76
CA ALA A 223 -1.64 3.74 9.02
C ALA A 223 -0.73 2.53 9.29
N PHE A 224 0.31 2.35 8.46
CA PHE A 224 1.27 1.25 8.60
C PHE A 224 2.05 1.28 9.91
N ASP A 225 2.36 2.47 10.44
CA ASP A 225 3.14 2.66 11.66
C ASP A 225 2.29 2.50 12.94
N ARG A 226 0.96 2.50 12.82
CA ARG A 226 0.02 2.54 13.95
C ARG A 226 -0.75 1.25 14.21
N VAL A 227 -0.69 0.27 13.31
CA VAL A 227 -1.45 -0.99 13.45
C VAL A 227 -1.05 -1.73 14.73
N PRO A 228 -1.99 -2.04 15.64
CA PRO A 228 -1.69 -2.85 16.82
C PRO A 228 -1.34 -4.28 16.45
N HIS A 229 -0.37 -4.90 17.12
CA HIS A 229 0.01 -6.29 16.83
C HIS A 229 -1.13 -7.28 17.13
N GLU A 230 -1.92 -7.03 18.18
CA GLU A 230 -3.12 -7.82 18.49
C GLU A 230 -4.14 -7.83 17.34
N LEU A 231 -4.23 -6.73 16.59
CA LEU A 231 -5.09 -6.68 15.41
C LEU A 231 -4.57 -7.60 14.31
N LEU A 232 -3.25 -7.75 14.15
CA LEU A 232 -2.67 -8.67 13.18
C LEU A 232 -3.10 -10.10 13.47
N TRP A 233 -3.04 -10.52 14.73
CA TRP A 233 -3.40 -11.88 15.15
C TRP A 233 -4.89 -12.13 14.97
N MET A 234 -5.72 -11.17 15.39
CA MET A 234 -7.17 -11.20 15.22
C MET A 234 -7.52 -11.38 13.74
N SER A 235 -6.95 -10.54 12.88
CA SER A 235 -7.22 -10.56 11.44
C SER A 235 -6.73 -11.83 10.75
N MET A 236 -5.55 -12.34 11.09
CA MET A 236 -5.10 -13.62 10.54
C MET A 236 -6.08 -14.75 10.88
N ARG A 237 -6.56 -14.82 12.13
CA ARG A 237 -7.55 -15.83 12.54
C ARG A 237 -8.92 -15.62 11.88
N SER A 238 -9.39 -14.38 11.77
CA SER A 238 -10.63 -14.06 11.04
C SER A 238 -10.60 -14.49 9.57
N HIS A 239 -9.41 -14.49 8.97
CA HIS A 239 -9.14 -14.96 7.61
C HIS A 239 -8.77 -16.45 7.51
N ARG A 240 -9.09 -17.23 8.55
CA ARG A 240 -8.89 -18.69 8.59
C ARG A 240 -7.42 -19.14 8.42
N VAL A 241 -6.47 -18.28 8.78
CA VAL A 241 -5.06 -18.68 8.82
C VAL A 241 -4.83 -19.67 9.97
N PRO A 242 -4.22 -20.84 9.72
CA PRO A 242 -3.85 -21.79 10.77
C PRO A 242 -3.00 -21.18 11.89
N ASP A 243 -3.27 -21.56 13.14
CA ASP A 243 -2.65 -20.93 14.31
C ASP A 243 -1.12 -21.11 14.35
N GLU A 244 -0.56 -22.15 13.73
CA GLU A 244 0.89 -22.33 13.56
C GLU A 244 1.54 -21.13 12.84
N TYR A 245 0.92 -20.63 11.77
CA TYR A 245 1.44 -19.45 11.06
C TYR A 245 1.20 -18.16 11.84
N VAL A 246 0.12 -18.10 12.64
CA VAL A 246 -0.13 -16.99 13.57
C VAL A 246 0.97 -16.97 14.64
N ARG A 247 1.29 -18.11 15.26
CA ARG A 247 2.38 -18.27 16.23
C ARG A 247 3.74 -17.90 15.61
N TRP A 248 4.03 -18.38 14.41
CA TRP A 248 5.26 -17.99 13.71
C TRP A 248 5.30 -16.48 13.45
N THR A 249 4.20 -15.88 13.00
CA THR A 249 4.17 -14.41 12.83
C THR A 249 4.33 -13.70 14.18
N LYS A 250 3.75 -14.20 15.27
CA LYS A 250 3.97 -13.67 16.63
C LYS A 250 5.45 -13.71 17.03
N LEU A 251 6.18 -14.78 16.69
CA LEU A 251 7.63 -14.86 16.95
C LEU A 251 8.41 -13.74 16.25
N LEU A 252 8.02 -13.37 15.02
CA LEU A 252 8.64 -12.25 14.29
C LEU A 252 8.40 -10.88 14.96
N TYR A 253 7.31 -10.75 15.71
CA TYR A 253 6.91 -9.52 16.41
C TYR A 253 7.05 -9.62 17.95
N ALA A 254 7.77 -10.63 18.48
CA ALA A 254 7.86 -10.85 19.92
C ALA A 254 8.67 -9.74 20.62
N LYS A 255 9.86 -9.42 20.11
CA LYS A 255 10.69 -8.31 20.59
C LYS A 255 11.36 -7.59 19.41
N PRO A 256 10.58 -7.01 18.49
CA PRO A 256 11.15 -6.48 17.27
C PRO A 256 11.99 -5.25 17.60
N THR A 257 13.24 -5.30 17.15
CA THR A 257 14.18 -4.18 17.30
C THR A 257 14.52 -3.59 15.94
N SER A 258 14.88 -2.33 15.94
CA SER A 258 15.27 -1.61 14.73
C SER A 258 16.44 -0.69 15.01
N VAL A 259 17.30 -0.52 14.02
CA VAL A 259 18.32 0.53 13.99
C VAL A 259 18.01 1.50 12.86
N VAL A 260 18.34 2.78 13.02
CA VAL A 260 18.24 3.74 11.91
C VAL A 260 19.58 3.83 11.21
N ARG A 261 19.59 3.61 9.89
CA ARG A 261 20.77 3.80 9.03
C ARG A 261 20.53 4.99 8.13
N CYS A 262 21.35 6.03 8.27
CA CYS A 262 21.31 7.23 7.45
C CYS A 262 22.73 7.61 6.99
N ALA A 263 22.85 8.66 6.18
CA ALA A 263 24.15 9.12 5.65
C ALA A 263 25.15 9.54 6.75
N ALA A 264 24.67 9.88 7.95
CA ALA A 264 25.50 10.26 9.09
C ALA A 264 26.00 9.06 9.93
N GLY A 265 25.45 7.86 9.74
CA GLY A 265 25.83 6.66 10.48
C GLY A 265 24.65 5.74 10.80
N THR A 266 24.90 4.76 11.68
CA THR A 266 23.88 3.83 12.18
C THR A 266 23.63 4.11 13.66
N SER A 267 22.36 4.17 14.06
CA SER A 267 21.97 4.40 15.45
C SER A 267 22.11 3.16 16.32
N ARG A 268 22.07 3.36 17.64
CA ARG A 268 21.78 2.26 18.56
C ARG A 268 20.37 1.68 18.32
N PRO A 269 20.11 0.41 18.68
CA PRO A 269 18.80 -0.20 18.54
C PRO A 269 17.71 0.47 19.37
N PHE A 270 16.47 0.32 18.93
CA PHE A 270 15.25 0.69 19.65
C PHE A 270 14.14 -0.35 19.42
N LEU A 271 13.17 -0.43 20.33
CA LEU A 271 12.04 -1.35 20.25
C LEU A 271 10.93 -0.81 19.34
N VAL A 272 10.15 -1.73 18.75
CA VAL A 272 9.02 -1.43 17.87
C VAL A 272 7.75 -2.06 18.45
N HIS A 273 6.95 -1.30 19.18
CA HIS A 273 5.74 -1.84 19.85
C HIS A 273 4.50 -1.82 18.96
N VAL A 274 4.43 -0.94 17.97
CA VAL A 274 3.28 -0.83 17.06
C VAL A 274 3.69 -0.74 15.59
N GLY A 275 2.70 -1.01 14.74
CA GLY A 275 2.82 -0.95 13.30
C GLY A 275 3.38 -2.22 12.69
N VAL A 276 3.20 -2.32 11.38
CA VAL A 276 3.80 -3.34 10.54
C VAL A 276 5.10 -2.80 9.95
N HIS A 277 6.06 -3.67 9.63
CA HIS A 277 7.34 -3.23 9.06
C HIS A 277 7.19 -2.72 7.61
N GLN A 278 7.11 -1.41 7.43
CA GLN A 278 7.05 -0.79 6.10
C GLN A 278 8.31 -1.12 5.28
N GLY A 279 8.18 -1.93 4.22
CA GLY A 279 9.33 -2.43 3.44
C GLY A 279 9.48 -3.96 3.49
N SER A 280 8.81 -4.62 4.44
CA SER A 280 8.60 -6.07 4.43
C SER A 280 7.72 -6.49 3.26
N SER A 281 7.93 -7.71 2.75
CA SER A 281 6.98 -8.35 1.83
C SER A 281 5.68 -8.73 2.52
N LEU A 282 5.74 -9.14 3.79
CA LEU A 282 4.62 -9.66 4.56
C LEU A 282 3.69 -8.54 5.05
N SER A 283 4.26 -7.41 5.47
CA SER A 283 3.52 -6.30 6.09
C SER A 283 2.37 -5.74 5.25
N PRO A 284 2.49 -5.56 3.92
CA PRO A 284 1.35 -5.15 3.10
C PRO A 284 0.18 -6.15 3.13
N LEU A 285 0.46 -7.47 3.16
CA LEU A 285 -0.58 -8.48 3.28
C LEU A 285 -1.27 -8.39 4.64
N LEU A 286 -0.50 -8.34 5.73
CA LEU A 286 -1.05 -8.22 7.07
C LEU A 286 -1.91 -6.95 7.22
N PHE A 287 -1.46 -5.82 6.66
CA PHE A 287 -2.20 -4.57 6.68
C PHE A 287 -3.56 -4.69 5.98
N ILE A 288 -3.60 -5.24 4.75
CA ILE A 288 -4.88 -5.36 4.04
C ILE A 288 -5.83 -6.36 4.71
N LEU A 289 -5.31 -7.41 5.36
CA LEU A 289 -6.14 -8.31 6.17
C LEU A 289 -6.76 -7.57 7.36
N CYS A 290 -6.00 -6.71 8.02
CA CYS A 290 -6.50 -5.86 9.12
C CYS A 290 -7.62 -4.93 8.66
N MET A 291 -7.36 -4.17 7.60
CA MET A 291 -8.36 -3.28 7.01
C MET A 291 -9.61 -4.06 6.62
N ASP A 292 -9.46 -5.22 6.00
CA ASP A 292 -10.60 -6.03 5.58
C ASP A 292 -11.40 -6.56 6.77
N THR A 293 -10.73 -7.08 7.81
CA THR A 293 -11.40 -7.57 9.03
C THR A 293 -12.20 -6.48 9.72
N ILE A 294 -11.60 -5.31 9.97
CA ILE A 294 -12.26 -4.27 10.77
C ILE A 294 -13.34 -3.52 9.98
N THR A 295 -13.24 -3.49 8.64
CA THR A 295 -14.20 -2.76 7.81
C THR A 295 -15.25 -3.64 7.16
N LYS A 296 -15.17 -4.97 7.31
CA LYS A 296 -16.03 -5.95 6.64
C LYS A 296 -17.52 -5.61 6.71
N GLU A 297 -18.02 -5.25 7.89
CA GLU A 297 -19.45 -5.00 8.13
C GLU A 297 -19.92 -3.62 7.65
N ILE A 298 -18.99 -2.69 7.42
CA ILE A 298 -19.29 -1.31 6.99
C ILE A 298 -18.96 -1.07 5.51
N GLN A 299 -18.35 -2.03 4.83
CA GLN A 299 -18.07 -1.95 3.39
C GLN A 299 -19.37 -2.06 2.59
N LYS A 300 -19.59 -1.15 1.64
CA LYS A 300 -20.66 -1.31 0.63
C LYS A 300 -20.16 -2.17 -0.53
N GLN A 301 -21.08 -2.54 -1.42
CA GLN A 301 -20.76 -3.31 -2.62
C GLN A 301 -19.70 -2.61 -3.50
N HIS A 302 -19.01 -3.41 -4.32
CA HIS A 302 -17.94 -2.94 -5.19
C HIS A 302 -18.32 -1.74 -6.06
N SER A 303 -17.36 -0.84 -6.25
CA SER A 303 -17.50 0.52 -6.81
C SER A 303 -18.02 1.59 -5.84
N TRP A 304 -18.81 1.25 -4.81
CA TRP A 304 -19.25 2.23 -3.79
C TRP A 304 -18.28 2.36 -2.62
N THR A 305 -17.46 1.34 -2.43
CA THR A 305 -16.36 1.34 -1.48
C THR A 305 -15.16 0.73 -2.20
N LEU A 306 -14.06 1.48 -2.24
CA LEU A 306 -12.81 1.04 -2.84
C LEU A 306 -11.68 1.34 -1.87
N LEU A 307 -10.89 0.32 -1.58
CA LEU A 307 -9.69 0.45 -0.75
C LEU A 307 -8.49 0.22 -1.67
N PHE A 308 -7.46 1.04 -1.52
CA PHE A 308 -6.15 0.78 -2.08
C PHE A 308 -5.13 0.90 -0.95
N ALA A 309 -4.99 -0.20 -0.21
CA ALA A 309 -4.31 -0.20 1.08
C ALA A 309 -4.95 0.81 2.06
N ASP A 310 -4.25 1.90 2.38
CA ASP A 310 -4.67 2.97 3.27
C ASP A 310 -5.50 4.06 2.57
N ASP A 311 -5.45 4.17 1.23
CA ASP A 311 -6.30 5.08 0.48
C ASP A 311 -7.73 4.50 0.38
N VAL A 312 -8.71 5.14 1.00
CA VAL A 312 -10.12 4.69 0.95
C VAL A 312 -10.97 5.68 0.18
N MET A 313 -11.77 5.19 -0.76
CA MET A 313 -12.81 5.95 -1.44
C MET A 313 -14.18 5.39 -1.09
N LEU A 314 -15.05 6.25 -0.58
CA LEU A 314 -16.46 5.98 -0.35
C LEU A 314 -17.32 6.78 -1.33
N ALA A 315 -18.41 6.18 -1.79
CA ALA A 315 -19.39 6.83 -2.64
C ALA A 315 -20.82 6.64 -2.13
N SER A 316 -21.71 7.58 -2.45
CA SER A 316 -23.15 7.47 -2.23
C SER A 316 -23.93 8.35 -3.21
N GLU A 317 -25.19 8.00 -3.48
CA GLU A 317 -26.12 8.86 -4.24
C GLU A 317 -26.60 10.06 -3.42
N SER A 318 -26.55 9.99 -2.08
CA SER A 318 -26.98 11.05 -1.17
C SER A 318 -25.83 11.56 -0.31
N ARG A 319 -25.78 12.89 -0.10
CA ARG A 319 -24.82 13.53 0.81
C ARG A 319 -24.98 13.03 2.25
N ASP A 320 -26.22 12.85 2.71
CA ASP A 320 -26.52 12.42 4.08
C ASP A 320 -26.11 10.96 4.32
N ASP A 321 -26.27 10.12 3.31
CA ASP A 321 -25.83 8.72 3.38
C ASP A 321 -24.31 8.62 3.37
N LEU A 322 -23.62 9.46 2.59
CA LEU A 322 -22.16 9.54 2.63
C LEU A 322 -21.68 10.06 3.99
N GLN A 323 -22.32 11.09 4.55
CA GLN A 323 -22.03 11.64 5.87
C GLN A 323 -22.09 10.55 6.96
N LYS A 324 -23.20 9.80 7.01
CA LYS A 324 -23.36 8.67 7.95
C LYS A 324 -22.30 7.60 7.72
N HIS A 325 -21.97 7.31 6.46
CA HIS A 325 -21.00 6.28 6.12
C HIS A 325 -19.58 6.68 6.52
N VAL A 326 -19.15 7.92 6.26
CA VAL A 326 -17.84 8.44 6.69
C VAL A 326 -17.73 8.44 8.21
N GLN A 327 -18.81 8.81 8.93
CA GLN A 327 -18.83 8.76 10.38
C GLN A 327 -18.67 7.32 10.91
N SER A 328 -19.41 6.36 10.33
CA SER A 328 -19.26 4.94 10.67
C SER A 328 -17.84 4.42 10.41
N TRP A 329 -17.21 4.81 9.31
CA TRP A 329 -15.80 4.48 9.02
C TRP A 329 -14.85 5.05 10.06
N LYS A 330 -15.02 6.32 10.41
CA LYS A 330 -14.21 6.96 11.45
C LYS A 330 -14.34 6.23 12.77
N ASP A 331 -15.57 5.98 13.23
CA ASP A 331 -15.82 5.37 14.54
C ASP A 331 -15.28 3.93 14.58
N GLN A 332 -15.47 3.17 13.50
CA GLN A 332 -14.91 1.83 13.35
C GLN A 332 -13.38 1.85 13.39
N LEU A 333 -12.72 2.72 12.63
CA LEU A 333 -11.25 2.81 12.63
C LEU A 333 -10.71 3.16 14.02
N GLN A 334 -11.38 4.06 14.75
CA GLN A 334 -10.97 4.48 16.09
C GLN A 334 -11.02 3.35 17.12
N GLN A 335 -11.99 2.43 17.01
CA GLN A 335 -12.05 1.24 17.89
C GLN A 335 -10.78 0.38 17.79
N TYR A 336 -10.10 0.43 16.65
CA TYR A 336 -8.91 -0.38 16.35
C TYR A 336 -7.62 0.45 16.25
N ARG A 337 -7.55 1.60 16.94
CA ARG A 337 -6.40 2.54 16.98
C ARG A 337 -6.03 3.22 15.66
N LEU A 338 -6.86 3.12 14.62
CA LEU A 338 -6.63 3.82 13.36
C LEU A 338 -7.39 5.15 13.37
N ARG A 339 -6.80 6.18 12.78
CA ARG A 339 -7.37 7.53 12.75
C ARG A 339 -7.36 8.09 11.34
N LEU A 340 -8.40 8.87 11.04
CA LEU A 340 -8.44 9.68 9.83
C LEU A 340 -7.57 10.92 9.98
N ASN A 341 -6.80 11.20 8.94
CA ASN A 341 -6.13 12.46 8.73
C ASN A 341 -7.14 13.49 8.22
N LYS A 342 -7.86 14.13 9.14
CA LYS A 342 -8.97 15.06 8.80
C LYS A 342 -8.56 16.13 7.79
N PRO A 343 -7.39 16.80 7.92
CA PRO A 343 -6.95 17.81 6.93
C PRO A 343 -6.70 17.28 5.52
N LYS A 344 -6.46 15.98 5.37
CA LYS A 344 -6.22 15.34 4.05
C LYS A 344 -7.41 14.54 3.54
N THR A 345 -8.45 14.43 4.36
CA THR A 345 -9.70 13.78 3.97
C THR A 345 -10.54 14.81 3.21
N GLU A 346 -10.90 14.46 1.98
CA GLU A 346 -11.56 15.40 1.06
C GLU A 346 -12.91 14.84 0.58
N TYR A 347 -13.83 15.77 0.35
CA TYR A 347 -15.18 15.51 -0.14
C TYR A 347 -15.33 16.04 -1.57
N MET A 348 -16.01 15.29 -2.43
CA MET A 348 -16.30 15.72 -3.79
C MET A 348 -17.75 15.40 -4.17
N GLU A 349 -18.39 16.33 -4.86
CA GLU A 349 -19.74 16.17 -5.40
C GLU A 349 -19.69 16.21 -6.92
N CYS A 350 -20.28 15.20 -7.55
CA CYS A 350 -20.38 15.09 -8.99
C CYS A 350 -21.86 15.01 -9.37
N GLY A 351 -22.37 15.97 -10.14
CA GLY A 351 -23.78 16.00 -10.51
C GLY A 351 -24.17 17.21 -11.37
N PRO A 352 -25.39 17.22 -11.92
CA PRO A 352 -25.88 18.31 -12.76
C PRO A 352 -26.19 19.59 -11.98
N ARG A 353 -26.59 19.46 -10.72
CA ARG A 353 -26.69 20.55 -9.75
C ARG A 353 -25.70 20.29 -8.65
N ARG A 354 -24.95 21.31 -8.26
CA ARG A 354 -24.06 21.28 -7.11
C ARG A 354 -24.71 22.07 -6.02
N GLU A 355 -24.89 21.44 -4.88
CA GLU A 355 -25.44 22.11 -3.71
C GLU A 355 -24.33 22.80 -2.92
N ASP A 356 -24.67 23.85 -2.20
CA ASP A 356 -23.76 24.41 -1.21
C ASP A 356 -23.65 23.47 0.01
N GLY A 357 -22.48 23.49 0.63
CA GLY A 357 -22.15 22.68 1.80
C GLY A 357 -21.32 21.42 1.52
N SER A 358 -20.74 20.91 2.59
CA SER A 358 -19.89 19.71 2.63
C SER A 358 -20.42 18.70 3.65
N ILE A 359 -19.62 17.66 3.90
CA ILE A 359 -19.82 16.69 4.99
C ILE A 359 -18.88 17.02 6.15
N ARG A 360 -19.19 16.53 7.35
CA ARG A 360 -18.47 16.79 8.59
C ARG A 360 -17.93 15.50 9.20
N VAL A 361 -16.79 15.58 9.91
CA VAL A 361 -16.27 14.50 10.75
C VAL A 361 -15.91 15.08 12.11
N ASP A 362 -16.55 14.61 13.18
CA ASP A 362 -16.48 15.20 14.53
C ASP A 362 -16.72 16.72 14.53
N GLY A 363 -17.76 17.17 13.82
CA GLY A 363 -18.09 18.59 13.69
C GLY A 363 -17.14 19.42 12.80
N THR A 364 -16.02 18.87 12.34
CA THR A 364 -15.11 19.53 11.39
C THR A 364 -15.60 19.34 9.97
N GLU A 365 -15.83 20.43 9.23
CA GLU A 365 -16.23 20.37 7.83
C GLU A 365 -15.07 19.92 6.93
N LEU A 366 -15.31 18.91 6.10
CA LEU A 366 -14.31 18.38 5.17
C LEU A 366 -14.13 19.31 3.98
N ASN A 367 -12.91 19.39 3.47
CA ASN A 367 -12.59 20.20 2.30
C ASN A 367 -13.37 19.70 1.07
N LYS A 368 -14.25 20.54 0.53
CA LYS A 368 -14.99 20.25 -0.71
C LYS A 368 -14.14 20.59 -1.92
N VAL A 369 -13.81 19.59 -2.73
CA VAL A 369 -12.94 19.75 -3.89
C VAL A 369 -13.66 19.47 -5.20
N ASN A 370 -13.24 20.17 -6.25
CA ASN A 370 -13.71 19.94 -7.62
C ASN A 370 -12.84 18.95 -8.39
N CYS A 371 -11.62 18.69 -7.90
CA CYS A 371 -10.66 17.79 -8.50
C CYS A 371 -9.81 17.15 -7.40
N PHE A 372 -9.70 15.83 -7.41
CA PHE A 372 -8.90 15.05 -6.46
C PHE A 372 -7.87 14.20 -7.19
N LYS A 373 -6.65 14.06 -6.65
CA LYS A 373 -5.61 13.18 -7.20
C LYS A 373 -5.68 11.80 -6.55
N HIS A 374 -6.54 10.92 -7.06
CA HIS A 374 -6.67 9.54 -6.60
C HIS A 374 -5.68 8.61 -7.32
N LEU A 375 -4.81 7.93 -6.57
CA LEU A 375 -3.85 6.93 -7.09
C LEU A 375 -2.98 7.44 -8.26
N GLY A 376 -2.68 8.74 -8.26
CA GLY A 376 -1.89 9.41 -9.30
C GLY A 376 -2.70 9.99 -10.47
N SER A 377 -3.99 9.66 -10.60
CA SER A 377 -4.89 10.25 -11.61
C SER A 377 -5.74 11.36 -11.00
N LYS A 378 -5.97 12.44 -11.76
CA LYS A 378 -7.01 13.42 -11.42
C LYS A 378 -8.39 12.80 -11.65
N VAL A 379 -9.30 13.00 -10.71
CA VAL A 379 -10.74 12.69 -10.79
C VAL A 379 -11.46 14.02 -10.59
N THR A 380 -12.29 14.42 -11.54
CA THR A 380 -12.94 15.73 -11.54
C THR A 380 -14.44 15.59 -11.30
N SER A 381 -15.01 16.61 -10.67
CA SER A 381 -16.43 16.76 -10.38
C SER A 381 -17.32 16.83 -11.63
N THR A 382 -16.75 17.17 -12.80
CA THR A 382 -17.45 17.15 -14.09
C THR A 382 -17.29 15.81 -14.84
N GLY A 383 -16.43 14.93 -14.34
CA GLY A 383 -16.03 13.70 -15.05
C GLY A 383 -15.16 13.98 -16.29
N ASP A 384 -14.61 15.19 -16.43
CA ASP A 384 -13.73 15.54 -17.53
C ASP A 384 -12.30 15.03 -17.29
N ILE A 385 -11.67 14.56 -18.38
CA ILE A 385 -10.29 14.13 -18.41
C ILE A 385 -9.42 15.36 -18.67
N ASP A 386 -9.04 16.10 -17.63
CA ASP A 386 -8.00 17.11 -17.78
C ASP A 386 -6.64 16.40 -17.92
N GLN A 387 -6.22 16.21 -19.18
CA GLN A 387 -4.80 16.18 -19.49
C GLN A 387 -4.28 17.61 -19.49
N GLU A 388 -3.37 17.96 -18.59
CA GLU A 388 -2.43 19.05 -18.85
C GLU A 388 -1.55 18.62 -20.03
N GLY A 389 -1.97 19.04 -21.21
CA GLY A 389 -1.30 18.80 -22.48
C GLY A 389 -2.05 19.53 -23.58
N VAL A 390 -1.42 20.52 -24.21
CA VAL A 390 -2.01 21.36 -25.26
C VAL A 390 -2.69 20.49 -26.33
N ARG A 391 -3.97 20.77 -26.58
CA ARG A 391 -4.77 20.16 -27.65
C ARG A 391 -4.18 20.52 -29.02
N PRO A 392 -3.88 19.55 -29.90
CA PRO A 392 -3.78 19.83 -31.33
C PRO A 392 -5.16 20.24 -31.86
N ARG A 393 -5.25 21.41 -32.50
CA ARG A 393 -6.49 21.90 -33.15
C ARG A 393 -6.99 20.88 -34.19
N ARG A 394 -8.32 20.71 -34.30
CA ARG A 394 -9.09 19.96 -35.34
C ARG A 394 -9.41 18.45 -35.15
N ARG A 395 -9.56 17.90 -33.94
CA ARG A 395 -10.21 16.58 -33.76
C ARG A 395 -11.63 16.69 -33.17
N PRO A 396 -12.63 15.91 -33.67
CA PRO A 396 -13.97 15.88 -33.08
C PRO A 396 -13.96 15.40 -31.62
N LYS A 397 -14.90 15.90 -30.80
CA LYS A 397 -15.16 15.40 -29.44
C LYS A 397 -15.71 13.96 -29.52
N ILE A 398 -14.85 12.94 -29.52
CA ILE A 398 -15.28 11.56 -29.31
C ILE A 398 -15.45 11.37 -27.79
N ARG A 399 -16.69 11.17 -27.33
CA ARG A 399 -16.98 10.83 -25.92
C ARG A 399 -16.27 9.51 -25.56
N TRP A 400 -15.75 9.40 -24.35
CA TRP A 400 -15.04 8.20 -23.90
C TRP A 400 -15.87 6.92 -24.07
N LEU A 401 -17.19 6.99 -23.89
CA LEU A 401 -18.12 5.90 -24.16
C LEU A 401 -18.07 5.36 -25.61
N HIS A 402 -17.82 6.23 -26.60
CA HIS A 402 -17.60 5.78 -27.97
C HIS A 402 -16.29 5.01 -28.11
N ARG A 403 -15.25 5.44 -27.39
CA ARG A 403 -13.98 4.70 -27.34
C ARG A 403 -14.11 3.37 -26.63
N VAL A 404 -14.82 3.33 -25.50
CA VAL A 404 -15.11 2.07 -24.79
C VAL A 404 -15.99 1.14 -25.59
N LYS A 405 -17.03 1.63 -26.28
CA LYS A 405 -17.82 0.80 -27.19
C LYS A 405 -16.97 0.24 -28.32
N LEU A 406 -16.09 1.05 -28.92
CA LEU A 406 -15.16 0.59 -29.95
C LEU A 406 -14.16 -0.42 -29.39
N ASP A 407 -13.60 -0.18 -28.20
CA ASP A 407 -12.64 -1.08 -27.54
C ASP A 407 -13.32 -2.39 -27.08
N MET A 408 -14.59 -2.35 -26.67
CA MET A 408 -15.39 -3.54 -26.34
C MET A 408 -15.76 -4.36 -27.58
N ILE A 409 -16.05 -3.69 -28.70
CA ILE A 409 -16.26 -4.34 -30.01
C ILE A 409 -14.96 -4.99 -30.48
N ASP A 410 -13.83 -4.28 -30.40
CA ASP A 410 -12.51 -4.76 -30.80
C ASP A 410 -12.04 -5.94 -29.91
N ALA A 411 -12.33 -5.88 -28.60
CA ALA A 411 -12.03 -6.94 -27.65
C ALA A 411 -13.07 -8.08 -27.60
N ARG A 412 -14.18 -7.98 -28.37
CA ARG A 412 -15.32 -8.92 -28.35
C ARG A 412 -15.83 -9.22 -26.93
N LEU A 413 -16.09 -8.17 -26.14
CA LEU A 413 -16.60 -8.26 -24.75
C LEU A 413 -18.08 -7.83 -24.70
N CYS A 414 -18.92 -8.53 -23.92
CA CYS A 414 -20.33 -8.15 -23.72
C CYS A 414 -20.60 -7.65 -22.29
N THR A 415 -21.78 -7.08 -22.05
CA THR A 415 -22.16 -6.54 -20.73
C THR A 415 -22.20 -7.58 -19.61
N ALA A 416 -22.41 -8.86 -19.94
CA ALA A 416 -22.35 -9.98 -18.99
C ALA A 416 -20.89 -10.28 -18.53
N ASP A 417 -19.89 -9.87 -19.30
CA ASP A 417 -18.47 -10.06 -18.96
C ASP A 417 -17.94 -8.97 -18.01
N ALA A 418 -18.75 -7.99 -17.61
CA ALA A 418 -18.33 -6.85 -16.79
C ALA A 418 -17.75 -7.26 -15.42
N MET A 419 -18.08 -8.47 -14.94
CA MET A 419 -17.60 -9.00 -13.66
C MET A 419 -16.40 -9.94 -13.79
N ASP A 420 -16.00 -10.33 -15.01
CA ASP A 420 -14.87 -11.27 -15.23
C ASP A 420 -13.55 -10.52 -15.45
N ARG A 421 -12.90 -10.22 -14.33
CA ARG A 421 -11.63 -9.49 -14.26
C ARG A 421 -10.49 -10.12 -15.10
N THR A 422 -10.48 -11.46 -15.24
CA THR A 422 -9.41 -12.20 -15.93
C THR A 422 -9.53 -12.04 -17.44
N LYS A 423 -10.76 -12.10 -17.95
CA LYS A 423 -11.09 -11.90 -19.37
C LYS A 423 -10.78 -10.47 -19.83
N TRP A 424 -11.14 -9.48 -18.99
CA TRP A 424 -10.79 -8.08 -19.22
C TRP A 424 -9.27 -7.89 -19.33
N LYS A 425 -8.52 -8.34 -18.34
CA LYS A 425 -7.05 -8.20 -18.29
C LYS A 425 -6.32 -8.82 -19.49
N THR A 426 -6.84 -9.91 -20.02
CA THR A 426 -6.21 -10.64 -21.14
C THR A 426 -6.45 -9.92 -22.47
N ARG A 427 -7.62 -9.28 -22.64
CA ARG A 427 -8.04 -8.67 -23.91
C ARG A 427 -7.87 -7.14 -23.98
N SER A 428 -7.80 -6.44 -22.85
CA SER A 428 -7.66 -4.97 -22.79
C SER A 428 -6.21 -4.46 -22.84
N ARG A 429 -5.20 -5.33 -22.99
CA ARG A 429 -3.78 -4.95 -23.09
C ARG A 429 -3.45 -3.93 -24.19
N LYS A 430 -4.35 -3.67 -25.14
CA LYS A 430 -4.18 -2.69 -26.23
C LYS A 430 -5.07 -1.44 -26.13
N ALA A 431 -5.95 -1.32 -25.13
CA ALA A 431 -6.95 -0.24 -25.06
C ALA A 431 -6.52 0.96 -24.19
N GLY A 432 -5.25 1.38 -24.30
CA GLY A 432 -4.75 2.58 -23.63
C GLY A 432 -4.16 3.55 -24.65
N PRO A 433 -4.61 4.82 -24.74
CA PRO A 433 -3.92 5.85 -25.50
C PRO A 433 -2.63 6.37 -24.82
N THR A 434 -2.12 5.67 -23.80
CA THR A 434 -1.03 6.13 -22.92
C THR A 434 0.37 5.65 -23.27
N THR A 435 0.59 4.93 -24.36
CA THR A 435 1.92 4.39 -24.72
C THR A 435 2.56 5.03 -25.96
N THR A 436 2.15 6.23 -26.39
CA THR A 436 2.76 6.92 -27.55
C THR A 436 3.10 8.40 -27.33
N ARG A 437 3.30 8.83 -26.08
CA ARG A 437 3.88 10.14 -25.76
C ARG A 437 5.00 9.97 -24.73
N ASP A 438 6.17 9.60 -25.24
CA ASP A 438 7.51 9.99 -24.79
C ASP A 438 8.55 9.42 -25.77
N LYS A 439 8.32 9.66 -27.07
CA LYS A 439 9.37 9.65 -28.08
C LYS A 439 9.52 11.08 -28.57
N ARG A 440 10.34 11.87 -27.87
CA ARG A 440 11.18 12.94 -28.41
C ARG A 440 12.14 13.41 -27.33
#